data_AF-A0A2R7LGM7-F1
#
_entry.id   AF-A0A2R7LGM7-F1
#
_cell.length_a   1.000
_cell.length_b   1.000
_cell.length_c   1.000
_cell.angle_alpha   90.00
_cell.angle_beta   90.00
_cell.angle_gamma   90.00
#
_symmetry.space_group_name_H-M   'P 1'
#
loop_
_entity.id
_entity.type
_entity.pdbx_description
1 polymer ?
#
loop_
_entity_poly.entity_id
_entity_poly.type
_entity_poly.pdbx_seq_one_letter_code
_entity_poly.pdbx_strand_id
1 'polypeptide(L)'
;MLFVLEAAAGATTDLQRLVSYDYLLVHSADVASGPPSLHPAVPFRGTELLVKRRLIEAGLDQMFSRELLDKAFASSGIVYRRTSNTTAFTGLLTSKYAAALRERAHWLMGRFGGMADIELTAFMASNIGRWGADFERFSTIDDLELLA
;
A
#
# COMPACT_ATOMS: atom_id res chain seq x y z
N MET A 1 6.11 -1.40 -2.33
CA MET A 1 5.28 -0.89 -3.43
C MET A 1 5.37 -1.65 -4.75
N LEU A 2 6.54 -1.76 -5.41
CA LEU A 2 6.62 -2.43 -6.73
C LEU A 2 6.12 -3.89 -6.73
N PHE A 3 6.38 -4.66 -5.66
CA PHE A 3 5.83 -6.02 -5.53
C PHE A 3 4.30 -6.04 -5.49
N VAL A 4 3.66 -5.04 -4.89
CA VAL A 4 2.20 -4.90 -4.83
C VAL A 4 1.66 -4.57 -6.22
N LEU A 5 2.24 -3.58 -6.90
CA LEU A 5 1.83 -3.21 -8.28
C LEU A 5 2.05 -4.36 -9.27
N GLU A 6 3.13 -5.14 -9.10
CA GLU A 6 3.39 -6.34 -9.89
C GLU A 6 2.29 -7.41 -9.65
N ALA A 7 1.97 -7.69 -8.39
CA ALA A 7 0.94 -8.67 -8.02
C ALA A 7 -0.48 -8.21 -8.43
N ALA A 8 -0.72 -6.90 -8.54
CA ALA A 8 -1.99 -6.34 -9.00
C ALA A 8 -2.25 -6.59 -10.49
N ALA A 9 -1.30 -7.22 -11.21
CA ALA A 9 -1.45 -7.73 -12.57
C ALA A 9 -1.96 -6.71 -13.61
N GLY A 10 -1.69 -5.41 -13.37
CA GLY A 10 -2.10 -4.31 -14.26
C GLY A 10 -3.36 -3.55 -13.82
N ALA A 11 -4.01 -3.96 -12.72
CA ALA A 11 -5.01 -3.13 -12.08
C ALA A 11 -4.40 -1.81 -11.61
N THR A 12 -5.17 -0.74 -11.71
CA THR A 12 -4.79 0.60 -11.24
C THR A 12 -5.10 0.73 -9.75
N THR A 13 -4.28 1.45 -9.02
CA THR A 13 -4.42 1.63 -7.56
C THR A 13 -4.15 3.08 -7.19
N ASP A 14 -5.00 3.72 -6.38
CA ASP A 14 -4.75 5.06 -5.86
C ASP A 14 -3.77 5.06 -4.67
N LEU A 15 -3.32 6.26 -4.26
CA LEU A 15 -2.38 6.44 -3.15
C LEU A 15 -2.91 5.88 -1.82
N GLN A 16 -4.20 6.06 -1.53
CA GLN A 16 -4.78 5.66 -0.25
C GLN A 16 -4.81 4.13 -0.09
N ARG A 17 -5.21 3.42 -1.14
CA ARG A 17 -5.15 1.97 -1.20
C ARG A 17 -3.71 1.47 -1.13
N LEU A 18 -2.76 2.13 -1.81
CA LEU A 18 -1.34 1.78 -1.72
C LEU A 18 -0.75 1.97 -0.32
N VAL A 19 -1.14 3.00 0.42
CA VAL A 19 -0.75 3.19 1.82
C VAL A 19 -1.27 2.06 2.69
N SER A 20 -2.54 1.67 2.49
CA SER A 20 -3.13 0.53 3.20
C SER A 20 -2.39 -0.77 2.86
N TYR A 21 -2.05 -0.97 1.59
CA TYR A 21 -1.32 -2.14 1.14
C TYR A 21 0.12 -2.18 1.66
N ASP A 22 0.81 -1.05 1.78
CA ASP A 22 2.16 -1.00 2.36
C ASP A 22 2.16 -1.54 3.80
N TYR A 23 1.19 -1.13 4.61
CA TYR A 23 1.01 -1.64 5.96
C TYR A 23 0.71 -3.15 5.98
N LEU A 24 -0.32 -3.58 5.25
CA LEU A 24 -0.77 -4.97 5.24
C LEU A 24 0.29 -5.93 4.68
N LEU A 25 1.17 -5.45 3.80
CA LEU A 25 2.25 -6.24 3.21
C LEU A 25 3.32 -6.64 4.24
N VAL A 26 3.64 -5.76 5.19
CA VAL A 26 4.70 -6.02 6.18
C VAL A 26 4.15 -6.46 7.54
N HIS A 27 2.88 -6.15 7.82
CA HIS A 27 2.16 -6.55 9.02
C HIS A 27 1.06 -7.58 8.75
N SER A 28 1.30 -8.51 7.82
CA SER A 28 0.28 -9.45 7.35
C SER A 28 -0.34 -10.33 8.44
N ALA A 29 0.38 -10.63 9.54
CA ALA A 29 -0.15 -11.43 10.65
C ALA A 29 -1.18 -10.68 11.51
N ASP A 30 -1.32 -9.37 11.33
CA ASP A 30 -2.36 -8.59 11.97
C ASP A 30 -3.75 -8.96 11.37
N VAL A 31 -3.79 -9.47 10.13
CA VAL A 31 -4.99 -9.95 9.46
C VAL A 31 -5.27 -11.41 9.83
N ALA A 32 -6.52 -11.73 10.16
CA ALA A 32 -6.94 -13.12 10.41
C ALA A 32 -6.59 -14.05 9.23
N SER A 33 -5.91 -15.16 9.52
CA SER A 33 -5.38 -16.10 8.53
C SER A 33 -4.37 -15.50 7.55
N GLY A 34 -3.76 -14.36 7.88
CA GLY A 34 -2.64 -13.80 7.15
C GLY A 34 -1.32 -14.54 7.42
N PRO A 35 -0.35 -14.47 6.50
CA PRO A 35 0.97 -15.04 6.72
C PRO A 35 1.74 -14.26 7.81
N PRO A 36 2.85 -14.81 8.35
CA PRO A 36 3.64 -14.13 9.38
C PRO A 36 4.04 -12.69 9.01
N SER A 37 4.05 -11.74 9.94
CA SER A 37 4.52 -10.39 9.63
C SER A 37 6.02 -10.41 9.25
N LEU A 38 6.41 -9.55 8.31
CA LEU A 38 7.82 -9.31 7.99
C LEU A 38 8.46 -8.38 9.02
N HIS A 39 7.67 -7.48 9.60
CA HIS A 39 8.10 -6.54 10.62
C HIS A 39 7.57 -6.94 12.00
N PRO A 40 8.38 -6.74 13.07
CA PRO A 40 7.99 -7.09 14.42
C PRO A 40 6.81 -6.24 14.91
N ALA A 41 6.09 -6.78 15.90
CA ALA A 41 4.99 -6.08 16.52
C ALA A 41 5.51 -5.02 17.51
N VAL A 42 5.69 -3.78 17.06
CA VAL A 42 6.07 -2.65 17.93
C VAL A 42 4.83 -1.81 18.33
N PRO A 43 4.86 -1.13 19.49
CA PRO A 43 3.82 -0.18 19.88
C PRO A 43 3.74 1.05 18.94
N PHE A 44 2.59 1.74 18.91
CA PHE A 44 2.36 3.02 18.20
C PHE A 44 2.45 2.99 16.66
N ARG A 45 1.95 1.94 16.02
CA ARG A 45 2.03 1.79 14.55
C ARG A 45 1.16 2.77 13.75
N GLY A 46 0.23 3.48 14.38
CA GLY A 46 -0.54 4.53 13.69
C GLY A 46 0.28 5.71 13.22
N THR A 47 1.23 6.12 14.05
CA THR A 47 2.19 7.19 13.74
C THR A 47 3.08 6.81 12.55
N GLU A 48 3.38 5.53 12.38
CA GLU A 48 4.13 5.01 11.24
C GLU A 48 3.38 5.27 9.92
N LEU A 49 2.06 5.04 9.88
CA LEU A 49 1.25 5.22 8.68
C LEU A 49 1.19 6.68 8.21
N LEU A 50 1.05 7.62 9.16
CA LEU A 50 0.99 9.06 8.87
C LEU A 50 2.29 9.58 8.27
N VAL A 51 3.43 9.24 8.87
CA VAL A 51 4.75 9.62 8.36
C VAL A 51 5.02 8.94 7.02
N LYS A 52 4.52 7.71 6.84
CA LYS A 52 4.72 6.94 5.62
C LYS A 52 3.95 7.44 4.42
N ARG A 53 2.78 8.08 4.54
CA ARG A 53 2.03 8.54 3.34
C ARG A 53 2.89 9.42 2.42
N ARG A 54 3.53 10.46 2.97
CA ARG A 54 4.42 11.35 2.22
C ARG A 54 5.66 10.63 1.69
N LEU A 55 6.22 9.69 2.46
CA LEU A 55 7.37 8.89 2.03
C LEU A 55 7.00 7.92 0.90
N ILE A 56 5.80 7.34 0.95
CA ILE A 56 5.26 6.47 -0.09
C ILE A 56 5.05 7.26 -1.36
N GLU A 57 4.43 8.43 -1.27
CA GLU A 57 4.23 9.32 -2.43
C GLU A 57 5.57 9.73 -3.06
N ALA A 58 6.53 10.21 -2.26
CA ALA A 58 7.87 10.52 -2.75
C ALA A 58 8.56 9.30 -3.39
N GLY A 59 8.39 8.12 -2.82
CA GLY A 59 8.89 6.86 -3.37
C GLY A 59 8.23 6.49 -4.70
N LEU A 60 6.92 6.70 -4.84
CA LEU A 60 6.18 6.49 -6.08
C LEU A 60 6.66 7.43 -7.18
N ASP A 61 6.90 8.71 -6.87
CA ASP A 61 7.45 9.66 -7.83
C ASP A 61 8.88 9.30 -8.26
N GLN A 62 9.71 8.77 -7.35
CA GLN A 62 11.03 8.24 -7.69
C GLN A 62 10.96 6.98 -8.57
N MET A 63 9.95 6.12 -8.38
CA MET A 63 9.73 4.95 -9.23
C MET A 63 9.21 5.36 -10.61
N PHE A 64 8.31 6.35 -10.66
CA PHE A 64 7.77 6.92 -11.89
C PHE A 64 8.87 7.56 -12.75
N SER A 65 9.78 8.35 -12.16
CA SER A 65 10.90 8.97 -12.89
C SER A 65 11.89 7.97 -13.50
N ARG A 66 11.78 6.69 -13.14
CA ARG A 66 12.58 5.57 -13.66
C ARG A 66 11.74 4.60 -14.48
N GLU A 67 10.52 4.98 -14.85
CA GLU A 67 9.56 4.19 -15.63
C GLU A 67 9.23 2.83 -14.99
N LEU A 68 9.43 2.68 -13.67
CA LEU A 68 9.13 1.45 -12.93
C LEU A 68 7.66 1.31 -12.58
N LEU A 69 6.87 2.35 -12.81
CA LEU A 69 5.42 2.38 -12.70
C LEU A 69 4.90 3.52 -13.59
N ASP A 70 3.62 3.48 -13.95
CA ASP A 70 2.91 4.58 -14.60
C ASP A 70 2.05 5.34 -13.59
N LYS A 71 1.88 6.64 -13.83
CA LYS A 71 0.97 7.54 -13.11
C LYS A 71 -0.05 8.07 -14.12
N ALA A 72 -1.35 7.92 -13.83
CA ALA A 72 -2.42 8.36 -14.72
C ALA A 72 -3.52 9.11 -13.96
N PHE A 73 -4.18 10.04 -14.64
CA PHE A 73 -5.38 10.70 -14.12
C PHE A 73 -6.61 9.85 -14.41
N ALA A 74 -7.41 9.60 -13.39
CA ALA A 74 -8.72 8.98 -13.45
C ALA A 74 -9.76 9.92 -12.84
N SER A 75 -11.05 9.60 -13.01
CA SER A 75 -12.15 10.36 -12.38
C SER A 75 -12.07 10.39 -10.85
N SER A 76 -11.38 9.43 -10.24
CA SER A 76 -11.12 9.33 -8.80
C SER A 76 -9.82 10.01 -8.34
N GLY A 77 -9.09 10.68 -9.26
CA GLY A 77 -7.80 11.30 -8.99
C GLY A 77 -6.64 10.54 -9.61
N ILE A 78 -5.48 10.54 -8.95
CA ILE A 78 -4.26 9.92 -9.47
C ILE A 78 -4.25 8.43 -9.15
N VAL A 79 -3.97 7.61 -10.18
CA VAL A 79 -3.78 6.17 -10.04
C VAL A 79 -2.41 5.73 -10.54
N TYR A 80 -1.92 4.64 -9.95
CA TYR A 80 -0.63 4.04 -10.24
C TYR A 80 -0.83 2.62 -10.79
N ARG A 81 0.02 2.19 -11.72
CA ARG A 81 0.04 0.81 -12.22
C ARG A 81 1.46 0.37 -12.55
N ARG A 82 1.67 -0.95 -12.64
CA ARG A 82 2.93 -1.51 -13.12
C ARG A 82 3.17 -1.19 -14.61
N THR A 83 4.45 -1.17 -14.99
CA THR A 83 4.96 -1.17 -16.36
C THR A 83 5.67 -2.50 -16.64
N SER A 84 6.14 -2.70 -17.87
CA SER A 84 7.05 -3.82 -18.20
C SER A 84 8.33 -3.80 -17.34
N ASN A 85 8.84 -2.60 -17.02
CA ASN A 85 10.04 -2.44 -16.20
C ASN A 85 9.80 -2.85 -14.75
N THR A 86 8.57 -2.77 -14.23
CA THR A 86 8.24 -3.30 -12.89
C THR A 86 8.56 -4.79 -12.80
N THR A 87 8.10 -5.57 -13.79
CA THR A 87 8.30 -7.03 -13.82
C THR A 87 9.78 -7.37 -13.92
N ALA A 88 10.50 -6.71 -14.85
CA ALA A 88 11.94 -6.91 -15.00
C ALA A 88 12.69 -6.57 -13.71
N PHE A 89 12.44 -5.39 -13.12
CA PHE A 89 13.12 -4.93 -11.92
C PHE A 89 12.85 -5.81 -10.70
N THR A 90 11.58 -6.15 -10.44
CA THR A 90 11.24 -7.04 -9.32
C THR A 90 11.73 -8.47 -9.53
N GLY A 91 11.94 -8.91 -10.77
CA GLY A 91 12.57 -10.20 -11.10
C GLY A 91 14.06 -10.26 -10.74
N LEU A 92 14.77 -9.13 -10.76
CA LEU A 92 16.18 -9.05 -10.35
C LEU A 92 16.35 -9.12 -8.82
N LEU A 93 15.29 -8.89 -8.04
CA LEU A 93 15.31 -8.94 -6.58
C LEU A 93 15.14 -10.38 -6.09
N THR A 94 16.26 -11.03 -5.76
CA THR A 94 16.35 -12.47 -5.44
C THR A 94 16.62 -12.78 -3.96
N SER A 95 16.69 -11.76 -3.09
CA SER A 95 16.90 -11.99 -1.66
C SER A 95 15.74 -12.74 -1.01
N LYS A 96 15.98 -13.40 0.13
CA LYS A 96 14.92 -14.04 0.93
C LYS A 96 13.81 -13.05 1.29
N TYR A 97 14.17 -11.81 1.60
CA TYR A 97 13.21 -10.75 1.90
C TYR A 97 12.37 -10.37 0.69
N ALA A 98 12.98 -10.26 -0.50
CA ALA A 98 12.26 -10.00 -1.74
C ALA A 98 11.29 -11.13 -2.10
N ALA A 99 11.69 -12.39 -1.88
CA ALA A 99 10.80 -13.54 -2.04
C ALA A 99 9.59 -13.47 -1.09
N ALA A 100 9.83 -13.14 0.18
CA ALA A 100 8.77 -13.02 1.17
C ALA A 100 7.81 -11.83 0.90
N LEU A 101 8.34 -10.70 0.41
CA LEU A 101 7.51 -9.58 -0.07
C LEU A 101 6.65 -9.99 -1.27
N ARG A 102 7.21 -10.74 -2.22
CA ARG A 102 6.47 -11.23 -3.39
C ARG A 102 5.32 -12.14 -2.96
N GLU A 103 5.57 -13.10 -2.07
CA GLU A 103 4.53 -13.98 -1.52
C GLU A 103 3.40 -13.18 -0.86
N ARG A 104 3.74 -12.20 -0.02
CA ARG A 104 2.75 -11.36 0.68
C ARG A 104 1.99 -10.45 -0.25
N ALA A 105 2.62 -9.93 -1.29
CA ALA A 105 1.94 -9.15 -2.30
C ALA A 105 0.88 -9.97 -3.03
N HIS A 106 1.18 -11.23 -3.39
CA HIS A 106 0.19 -12.12 -4.01
C HIS A 106 -0.94 -12.47 -3.05
N TRP A 107 -0.63 -12.80 -1.79
CA TRP A 107 -1.64 -13.03 -0.75
C TRP A 107 -2.54 -11.80 -0.55
N LEU A 108 -1.94 -10.62 -0.44
CA LEU A 108 -2.62 -9.35 -0.25
C LEU A 108 -3.57 -9.06 -1.42
N MET A 109 -3.12 -9.26 -2.66
CA MET A 109 -3.98 -9.08 -3.82
C MET A 109 -5.10 -10.11 -3.88
N GLY A 110 -4.84 -11.37 -3.54
CA GLY A 110 -5.88 -12.40 -3.44
C GLY A 110 -6.93 -12.11 -2.37
N ARG A 111 -6.56 -11.41 -1.29
CA ARG A 111 -7.45 -11.09 -0.17
C ARG A 111 -8.20 -9.76 -0.32
N PHE A 112 -7.51 -8.72 -0.80
CA PHE A 112 -8.00 -7.34 -0.77
C PHE A 112 -8.09 -6.71 -2.16
N GLY A 113 -7.61 -7.36 -3.21
CA GLY A 113 -7.54 -6.80 -4.56
C GLY A 113 -8.90 -6.50 -5.19
N GLY A 114 -9.91 -7.31 -4.87
CA GLY A 114 -11.28 -7.12 -5.34
C GLY A 114 -12.17 -6.28 -4.40
N MET A 115 -11.62 -5.79 -3.29
CA MET A 115 -12.37 -5.06 -2.27
C MET A 115 -12.59 -3.60 -2.70
N ALA A 116 -13.80 -3.08 -2.53
CA ALA A 116 -14.09 -1.68 -2.83
C ALA A 116 -13.31 -0.75 -1.88
N ASP A 117 -13.07 0.50 -2.30
CA ASP A 117 -12.29 1.46 -1.51
C ASP A 117 -12.87 1.72 -0.13
N ILE A 118 -14.20 1.82 -0.08
CA ILE A 118 -14.93 2.05 1.17
C ILE A 118 -14.81 0.85 2.12
N GLU A 119 -14.82 -0.37 1.59
CA GLU A 119 -14.68 -1.59 2.38
C GLU A 119 -13.26 -1.74 2.92
N LEU A 120 -12.25 -1.46 2.09
CA LEU A 120 -10.85 -1.49 2.52
C LEU A 120 -10.59 -0.42 3.59
N THR A 121 -11.13 0.78 3.40
CA THR A 121 -11.03 1.87 4.37
C THR A 121 -11.68 1.49 5.71
N ALA A 122 -12.88 0.90 5.67
CA ALA A 122 -13.58 0.42 6.86
C ALA A 122 -12.83 -0.74 7.55
N PHE A 123 -12.26 -1.66 6.76
CA PHE A 123 -11.42 -2.74 7.27
C PHE A 123 -10.20 -2.17 8.00
N MET A 124 -9.50 -1.22 7.40
CA MET A 124 -8.35 -0.57 8.03
C MET A 124 -8.80 0.13 9.32
N ALA A 125 -9.81 1.01 9.28
CA ALA A 125 -10.27 1.77 10.44
C ALA A 125 -10.70 0.89 11.63
N SER A 126 -11.47 -0.17 11.38
CA SER A 126 -11.97 -1.09 12.43
C SER A 126 -10.87 -1.90 13.11
N ASN A 127 -9.76 -2.14 12.43
CA ASN A 127 -8.64 -2.90 12.98
C ASN A 127 -7.50 -2.00 13.48
N ILE A 128 -7.41 -0.77 12.98
CA ILE A 128 -6.43 0.23 13.39
C ILE A 128 -6.52 0.55 14.89
N GLY A 129 -7.72 0.65 15.47
CA GLY A 129 -7.88 0.84 16.91
C GLY A 129 -7.31 -0.33 17.74
N ARG A 130 -7.33 -1.55 17.19
CA ARG A 130 -6.68 -2.74 17.79
C ARG A 130 -5.17 -2.79 17.54
N TRP A 131 -4.70 -2.18 16.45
CA TRP A 131 -3.29 -2.11 16.06
C TRP A 131 -2.58 -0.82 16.55
N GLY A 132 -3.28 -0.01 17.35
CA GLY A 132 -2.73 1.15 18.06
C GLY A 132 -2.63 2.44 17.23
N ALA A 133 -3.67 2.76 16.46
CA ALA A 133 -3.69 3.90 15.56
C ALA A 133 -5.02 4.68 15.61
N ASP A 134 -4.98 6.01 15.42
CA ASP A 134 -6.15 6.88 15.26
C ASP A 134 -6.30 7.22 13.77
N PHE A 135 -7.13 6.49 13.02
CA PHE A 135 -7.30 6.70 11.57
C PHE A 135 -8.35 7.78 11.23
N GLU A 136 -9.20 8.15 12.19
CA GLU A 136 -10.41 8.95 11.92
C GLU A 136 -10.15 10.42 11.52
N ARG A 137 -8.90 10.92 11.55
CA ARG A 137 -8.62 12.33 11.18
C ARG A 137 -8.33 12.58 9.70
N PHE A 138 -8.26 11.56 8.85
CA PHE A 138 -7.63 11.71 7.53
C PHE A 138 -8.57 11.90 6.33
N SER A 139 -9.89 11.85 6.51
CA SER A 139 -10.80 12.34 5.46
C SER A 139 -10.99 13.86 5.53
N THR A 140 -10.72 14.49 6.67
CA THR A 140 -11.10 15.89 6.93
C THR A 140 -9.95 16.89 6.78
N ILE A 141 -8.69 16.45 6.86
CA ILE A 141 -7.52 17.34 6.80
C ILE A 141 -7.13 17.67 5.35
N ASP A 142 -7.21 16.71 4.42
CA ASP A 142 -6.92 16.95 3.00
C ASP A 142 -7.95 17.93 2.36
N ASP A 143 -9.20 17.95 2.87
CA ASP A 143 -10.23 18.91 2.43
C ASP A 143 -9.99 20.35 2.93
N LEU A 144 -9.19 20.53 4.00
CA LEU A 144 -8.90 21.84 4.58
C LEU A 144 -7.68 22.52 3.96
N GLU A 145 -6.69 21.76 3.44
CA GLU A 145 -5.55 22.34 2.72
C GLU A 145 -5.87 22.70 1.25
N LEU A 146 -6.98 22.23 0.69
CA LEU A 146 -7.49 22.63 -0.64
C LEU A 146 -8.31 23.92 -0.63
N LEU A 147 -8.56 24.51 0.55
CA LEU A 147 -9.33 25.75 0.73
C LEU A 147 -8.52 26.90 1.35
N ALA A 148 -7.19 26.77 1.45
CA ALA A 148 -6.29 27.77 2.02
C ALA A 148 -5.32 28.38 1.00
#